data_AF-A0A5J5CDA2-F1
#
_entry.id   AF-A0A5J5CDA2-F1
#
_cell.length_a   1.000
_cell.length_b   1.000
_cell.length_c   1.000
_cell.angle_alpha   90.00
_cell.angle_beta   90.00
_cell.angle_gamma   90.00
#
_symmetry.space_group_name_H-M   'P 1'
#
loop_
_entity.id
_entity.type
_entity.pdbx_description
1 polymer ?
#
loop_
_entity_poly.entity_id
_entity_poly.type
_entity_poly.pdbx_seq_one_letter_code
_entity_poly.pdbx_strand_id
1 'polypeptide(L)'
;MPKLFDIKFPGAGKTLPEGFWSAVDVWIKKPHVVNKRLCGVTETESRAVDREALLFLLDGPQHHVLSSISCSGRASPGQTHEQEKHWSFSVRTFIPKVTRYGTLLQKEIIFKDFDRQQVTFLPFEEDSEGKVSLKRGNIYQLQLLHQDCEEWALELHVLDSDAWFSDGVAYPNLTWLSTDLLPKLVRWATECKSSEFRSTLSLLPVEKYSVMYQQLKEKYKAMVKVWPEVTDPEKFVYEDVAIATYLLVLWAEERAEKNLNARQSFVDLGCGNGLLVHILSNEGHPGKGIDVRKRKIWDMYGPQTVLEEKAITPSESFIFPVTDWLIGNHSDELTPWIPVIAARQVINRHNLTQQLKCQVISPIWNNIMGQERSSYSCRYFVLPCCFFDFYAKYQRRQCKKSQYKEYIDFITEVSQVSGFNTEEDCLRIPSTKRVCLVGQSRNYQLSEEAEAEQRRAHYIQSRQPSSGATVQRSEIGNSVDCFHGNRDTDKSPDSSWGEGFQPRDRVETVRNCAALPRDFVDGVVLQVANVLLGMTEDDGRGSSSDWNQGVEGGRVYIRDWRNRKSSRVDTKRKPVALGALKTRPCWFYDHHPQRCPLQAQHCAFAHGSDDLRPSTRPLKKMKNDALWLAHSS
;
A
#
# COMPACT_ATOMS: atom_id res chain seq x y z
N MET A 1 -2.59 -14.62 37.84
CA MET A 1 -3.75 -14.43 36.93
C MET A 1 -4.16 -15.79 36.36
N PRO A 2 -5.45 -16.18 36.42
CA PRO A 2 -5.91 -17.46 35.86
C PRO A 2 -5.65 -17.56 34.36
N LYS A 3 -5.29 -18.78 33.91
CA LYS A 3 -5.19 -19.09 32.48
C LYS A 3 -6.58 -19.14 31.88
N LEU A 4 -6.79 -18.40 30.79
CA LEU A 4 -8.04 -18.40 30.04
C LEU A 4 -7.99 -19.33 28.82
N PHE A 5 -6.86 -19.34 28.10
CA PHE A 5 -6.71 -20.10 26.86
C PHE A 5 -5.24 -20.38 26.55
N ASP A 6 -4.93 -21.47 25.86
CA ASP A 6 -3.58 -21.76 25.34
C ASP A 6 -3.61 -22.35 23.93
N ILE A 7 -2.52 -22.13 23.20
CA ILE A 7 -2.23 -22.78 21.92
C ILE A 7 -0.88 -23.48 22.03
N LYS A 8 -0.89 -24.80 21.81
CA LYS A 8 0.33 -25.60 21.66
C LYS A 8 0.76 -25.66 20.20
N PHE A 9 2.06 -25.61 19.95
CA PHE A 9 2.62 -25.64 18.61
C PHE A 9 4.05 -26.20 18.61
N PRO A 10 4.46 -26.86 17.50
CA PRO A 10 5.79 -27.44 17.42
C PRO A 10 6.85 -26.35 17.31
N GLY A 11 7.97 -26.52 18.02
CA GLY A 11 9.15 -25.66 17.98
C GLY A 11 10.02 -25.87 16.74
N ALA A 12 9.42 -26.12 15.57
CA ALA A 12 10.13 -26.55 14.35
C ALA A 12 11.03 -25.46 13.70
N GLY A 13 11.42 -24.42 14.43
CA GLY A 13 12.34 -23.39 13.98
C GLY A 13 13.17 -22.84 15.13
N LYS A 14 14.45 -22.52 14.87
CA LYS A 14 15.39 -21.86 15.79
C LYS A 14 14.98 -20.43 16.19
N THR A 15 13.73 -20.04 15.94
CA THR A 15 13.28 -18.65 16.08
C THR A 15 12.78 -18.33 17.48
N LEU A 16 12.39 -19.30 18.30
CA LEU A 16 11.92 -19.06 19.67
C LEU A 16 13.10 -19.09 20.66
N PRO A 17 13.10 -18.25 21.71
CA PRO A 17 12.03 -17.34 22.13
C PRO A 17 12.01 -15.97 21.42
N GLU A 18 13.03 -15.59 20.66
CA GLU A 18 13.13 -14.25 20.03
C GLU A 18 11.95 -13.91 19.10
N GLY A 19 11.42 -14.91 18.41
CA GLY A 19 10.26 -14.82 17.53
C GLY A 19 8.99 -14.45 18.30
N PHE A 20 8.85 -14.93 19.55
CA PHE A 20 7.74 -14.52 20.41
C PHE A 20 7.80 -13.02 20.70
N TRP A 21 8.96 -12.50 21.08
CA TRP A 21 9.14 -11.06 21.30
C TRP A 21 8.92 -10.24 20.03
N SER A 22 9.39 -10.74 18.89
CA SER A 22 9.11 -10.14 17.58
C SER A 22 7.61 -10.09 17.26
N ALA A 23 6.86 -11.15 17.59
CA ALA A 23 5.41 -11.21 17.40
C ALA A 23 4.65 -10.28 18.36
N VAL A 24 5.07 -10.27 19.63
CA VAL A 24 4.54 -9.36 20.67
C VAL A 24 4.80 -7.91 20.27
N ASP A 25 5.97 -7.59 19.72
CA ASP A 25 6.29 -6.24 19.23
C ASP A 25 5.38 -5.80 18.07
N VAL A 26 4.99 -6.72 17.18
CA VAL A 26 3.98 -6.42 16.16
C VAL A 26 2.64 -6.08 16.82
N TRP A 27 2.23 -6.80 17.87
CA TRP A 27 1.01 -6.47 18.60
C TRP A 27 1.12 -5.15 19.36
N ILE A 28 2.26 -4.86 19.98
CA ILE A 28 2.52 -3.62 20.72
C ILE A 28 2.50 -2.41 19.78
N LYS A 29 3.34 -2.43 18.75
CA LYS A 29 3.66 -1.27 17.89
C LYS A 29 2.73 -1.15 16.69
N LYS A 30 2.19 -2.27 16.20
CA LYS A 30 1.35 -2.33 14.99
C LYS A 30 0.04 -3.10 15.20
N PRO A 31 -0.75 -2.84 16.28
CA PRO A 31 -1.96 -3.61 16.57
C PRO A 31 -3.01 -3.54 15.45
N HIS A 32 -3.01 -2.47 14.66
CA HIS A 32 -3.88 -2.30 13.48
C HIS A 32 -3.66 -3.34 12.36
N VAL A 33 -2.56 -4.09 12.40
CA VAL A 33 -2.32 -5.24 11.50
C VAL A 33 -3.35 -6.34 11.75
N VAL A 34 -3.75 -6.55 13.01
CA VAL A 34 -4.73 -7.57 13.42
C VAL A 34 -6.07 -6.96 13.81
N ASN A 35 -6.09 -5.87 14.58
CA ASN A 35 -7.29 -5.13 14.97
C ASN A 35 -7.58 -3.98 14.00
N LYS A 36 -8.37 -4.25 12.95
CA LYS A 36 -8.67 -3.27 11.89
C LYS A 36 -9.52 -2.08 12.31
N ARG A 37 -9.95 -2.00 13.58
CA ARG A 37 -10.69 -0.86 14.15
C ARG A 37 -9.76 0.23 14.68
N LEU A 38 -8.46 -0.06 14.82
CA LEU A 38 -7.43 0.91 15.15
C LEU A 38 -6.82 1.50 13.88
N CYS A 39 -6.47 2.78 13.95
CA CYS A 39 -5.50 3.39 13.05
C CYS A 39 -4.09 2.97 13.46
N GLY A 40 -3.76 2.96 14.74
CA GLY A 40 -2.40 2.70 15.18
C GLY A 40 -2.26 2.93 16.66
N VAL A 41 -1.02 3.13 17.07
CA VAL A 41 -0.65 3.52 18.43
C VAL A 41 0.53 4.48 18.40
N THR A 42 0.65 5.30 19.43
CA THR A 42 1.85 6.06 19.75
C THR A 42 2.52 5.40 20.95
N GLU A 43 3.82 5.15 20.89
CA GLU A 43 4.62 4.71 22.04
C GLU A 43 5.36 5.94 22.59
N THR A 44 5.04 6.34 23.82
CA THR A 44 5.57 7.59 24.41
C THR A 44 6.78 7.38 25.29
N GLU A 45 6.94 6.19 25.88
CA GLU A 45 8.08 5.86 26.73
C GLU A 45 8.41 4.37 26.58
N SER A 46 9.70 4.04 26.44
CA SER A 46 10.22 2.67 26.58
C SER A 46 11.52 2.75 27.35
N ARG A 47 11.55 2.14 28.54
CA ARG A 47 12.73 2.13 29.42
C ARG A 47 13.03 0.70 29.87
N ALA A 48 14.32 0.35 29.90
CA ALA A 48 14.78 -0.82 30.63
C ALA A 48 14.72 -0.47 32.12
N VAL A 49 14.18 -1.37 32.92
CA VAL A 49 13.92 -1.11 34.34
C VAL A 49 14.63 -2.21 35.14
N ASP A 50 15.40 -1.79 36.15
CA ASP A 50 15.94 -2.71 37.14
C ASP A 50 14.90 -2.98 38.24
N ARG A 51 15.22 -3.89 39.16
CA ARG A 51 14.29 -4.31 40.23
C ARG A 51 13.88 -3.15 41.16
N GLU A 52 14.74 -2.15 41.34
CA GLU A 52 14.51 -1.03 42.26
C GLU A 52 13.66 0.06 41.60
N ALA A 53 13.91 0.40 40.33
CA ALA A 53 13.07 1.29 39.55
C ALA A 53 11.68 0.68 39.27
N LEU A 54 11.59 -0.66 39.23
CA LEU A 54 10.31 -1.36 39.22
C LEU A 54 9.52 -1.01 40.49
N LEU A 55 10.11 -1.18 41.68
CA LEU A 55 9.47 -0.87 42.97
C LEU A 55 9.04 0.60 43.10
N PHE A 56 9.77 1.53 42.49
CA PHE A 56 9.40 2.94 42.48
C PHE A 56 8.22 3.26 41.53
N LEU A 57 8.17 2.64 40.34
CA LEU A 57 6.99 2.71 39.45
C LEU A 57 5.75 2.06 40.08
N LEU A 58 5.96 1.14 41.03
CA LEU A 58 4.95 0.41 41.78
C LEU A 58 4.37 1.16 42.99
N ASP A 59 4.96 2.29 43.39
CA ASP A 59 4.60 3.06 44.60
C ASP A 59 3.47 4.09 44.37
N GLY A 60 2.86 4.09 43.19
CA GLY A 60 1.61 4.81 42.92
C GLY A 60 0.37 4.12 43.51
N PRO A 61 -0.85 4.69 43.36
CA PRO A 61 -2.12 4.14 43.89
C PRO A 61 -2.54 2.77 43.33
N GLN A 62 -1.64 2.06 42.63
CA GLN A 62 -1.85 0.77 41.95
C GLN A 62 -1.07 -0.41 42.60
N HIS A 63 -0.43 -0.19 43.75
CA HIS A 63 0.43 -1.14 44.49
C HIS A 63 -0.14 -2.58 44.64
N HIS A 64 -1.45 -2.74 44.77
CA HIS A 64 -2.10 -4.05 44.95
C HIS A 64 -2.22 -4.90 43.66
N VAL A 65 -2.12 -4.31 42.46
CA VAL A 65 -2.30 -5.05 41.20
C VAL A 65 -0.99 -5.72 40.77
N LEU A 66 0.12 -5.02 40.97
CA LEU A 66 1.42 -5.44 40.48
C LEU A 66 2.22 -6.26 41.52
N SER A 67 1.92 -6.16 42.81
CA SER A 67 2.41 -7.12 43.82
C SER A 67 1.94 -8.56 43.56
N SER A 68 0.76 -8.73 42.95
CA SER A 68 0.27 -10.02 42.41
C SER A 68 0.89 -10.44 41.08
N ILE A 69 1.59 -9.53 40.37
CA ILE A 69 2.32 -9.81 39.14
C ILE A 69 3.79 -10.22 39.47
N SER A 70 4.35 -9.74 40.58
CA SER A 70 5.79 -9.89 40.91
C SER A 70 6.15 -11.01 41.91
N CYS A 71 5.24 -11.95 42.24
CA CYS A 71 5.52 -12.95 43.29
C CYS A 71 5.32 -14.40 42.83
N SER A 72 6.41 -15.05 42.41
CA SER A 72 6.92 -16.37 42.88
C SER A 72 7.76 -17.07 41.80
N GLY A 73 9.07 -17.16 42.03
CA GLY A 73 10.00 -17.99 41.25
C GLY A 73 11.41 -17.76 41.77
N ARG A 74 12.01 -18.81 42.34
CA ARG A 74 13.40 -18.78 42.83
C ARG A 74 14.33 -18.50 41.65
N ALA A 75 15.10 -17.41 41.72
CA ALA A 75 16.27 -17.26 40.89
C ALA A 75 17.29 -18.34 41.30
N SER A 76 17.73 -19.16 40.34
CA SER A 76 18.86 -20.08 40.54
C SER A 76 20.13 -19.26 40.73
N PRO A 77 20.95 -19.52 41.76
CA PRO A 77 22.17 -18.77 42.01
C PRO A 77 23.27 -19.28 41.10
N GLY A 78 23.49 -18.59 39.98
CA GLY A 78 24.68 -18.83 39.17
C GLY A 78 24.55 -18.30 37.75
N GLN A 79 24.90 -17.04 37.55
CA GLN A 79 25.78 -16.63 36.46
C GLN A 79 26.23 -15.17 36.65
N THR A 80 27.51 -14.97 36.41
CA THR A 80 28.34 -13.79 36.67
C THR A 80 28.24 -12.77 35.54
N HIS A 81 28.19 -11.49 35.91
CA HIS A 81 28.69 -10.33 35.15
C HIS A 81 28.40 -10.27 33.64
N GLU A 82 27.17 -9.90 33.29
CA GLU A 82 26.86 -9.02 32.15
C GLU A 82 25.58 -8.25 32.52
N GLN A 83 25.47 -6.96 32.14
CA GLN A 83 24.33 -6.11 32.49
C GLN A 83 23.07 -6.56 31.72
N GLU A 84 22.43 -7.64 32.15
CA GLU A 84 21.22 -8.16 31.52
C GLU A 84 19.99 -7.37 31.98
N LYS A 85 19.31 -6.76 31.01
CA LYS A 85 18.10 -5.94 31.21
C LYS A 85 16.88 -6.87 31.34
N HIS A 86 16.66 -7.41 32.54
CA HIS A 86 15.62 -8.41 32.85
C HIS A 86 14.18 -7.95 32.57
N TRP A 87 13.90 -6.64 32.68
CA TRP A 87 12.58 -6.09 32.45
C TRP A 87 12.59 -4.87 31.54
N SER A 88 11.49 -4.67 30.81
CA SER A 88 11.23 -3.41 30.14
C SER A 88 9.78 -2.98 30.32
N PHE A 89 9.60 -1.67 30.40
CA PHE A 89 8.31 -1.03 30.55
C PHE A 89 8.12 -0.05 29.40
N SER A 90 6.92 -0.02 28.84
CA SER A 90 6.52 0.98 27.86
C SER A 90 5.06 1.39 28.02
N VAL A 91 4.72 2.58 27.53
CA VAL A 91 3.33 3.06 27.48
C VAL A 91 2.94 3.32 26.04
N ARG A 92 1.81 2.74 25.63
CA ARG A 92 1.19 3.02 24.33
C ARG A 92 -0.15 3.73 24.48
N THR A 93 -0.44 4.61 23.54
CA THR A 93 -1.74 5.29 23.39
C THR A 93 -2.44 4.78 22.13
N PHE A 94 -3.70 4.35 22.24
CA PHE A 94 -4.47 3.85 21.10
C PHE A 94 -5.03 4.97 20.22
N ILE A 95 -4.97 4.76 18.91
CA ILE A 95 -5.56 5.67 17.91
C ILE A 95 -6.72 4.93 17.24
N PRO A 96 -7.97 5.12 17.66
CA PRO A 96 -9.12 4.46 17.05
C PRO A 96 -9.46 5.05 15.69
N LYS A 97 -10.02 4.23 14.77
CA LYS A 97 -10.50 4.73 13.46
C LYS A 97 -11.71 5.63 13.55
N VAL A 98 -12.54 5.39 14.57
CA VAL A 98 -13.75 6.17 14.84
C VAL A 98 -13.62 6.64 16.28
N THR A 99 -13.59 7.96 16.46
CA THR A 99 -13.49 8.57 17.78
C THR A 99 -14.79 8.32 18.55
N ARG A 100 -14.77 7.35 19.47
CA ARG A 100 -15.92 7.00 20.33
C ARG A 100 -15.76 7.47 21.77
N TYR A 101 -14.59 7.98 22.13
CA TYR A 101 -14.19 8.22 23.51
C TYR A 101 -14.14 9.69 23.91
N GLY A 102 -14.63 10.59 23.05
CA GLY A 102 -14.55 12.03 23.30
C GLY A 102 -13.10 12.49 23.45
N THR A 103 -12.79 13.17 24.56
CA THR A 103 -11.44 13.64 24.93
C THR A 103 -10.63 12.63 25.73
N LEU A 104 -11.22 11.48 26.09
CA LEU A 104 -10.58 10.46 26.90
C LEU A 104 -9.58 9.66 26.05
N LEU A 105 -8.34 9.55 26.53
CA LEU A 105 -7.28 8.78 25.89
C LEU A 105 -7.22 7.37 26.47
N GLN A 106 -7.22 6.36 25.59
CA GLN A 106 -7.07 4.95 25.98
C GLN A 106 -5.60 4.60 25.87
N LYS A 107 -4.98 4.34 27.02
CA LYS A 107 -3.56 3.99 27.13
C LYS A 107 -3.39 2.62 27.73
N GLU A 108 -2.22 2.04 27.52
CA GLU A 108 -1.88 0.74 28.06
C GLU A 108 -0.40 0.72 28.45
N ILE A 109 -0.15 0.39 29.71
CA ILE A 109 1.18 0.04 30.19
C ILE A 109 1.48 -1.38 29.72
N ILE A 110 2.68 -1.56 29.18
CA ILE A 110 3.19 -2.85 28.74
C ILE A 110 4.43 -3.16 29.57
N PHE A 111 4.39 -4.29 30.25
CA PHE A 111 5.47 -4.79 31.06
C PHE A 111 5.99 -6.10 30.48
N LYS A 112 7.26 -6.14 30.09
CA LYS A 112 7.92 -7.34 29.56
C LYS A 112 8.87 -7.91 30.61
N ASP A 113 8.68 -9.18 30.93
CA ASP A 113 9.54 -10.01 31.74
C ASP A 113 10.23 -11.03 30.82
N PHE A 114 11.52 -10.79 30.54
CA PHE A 114 12.30 -11.61 29.63
C PHE A 114 12.66 -12.95 30.25
N ASP A 115 12.82 -13.03 31.57
CA ASP A 115 13.16 -14.26 32.28
C ASP A 115 12.02 -15.28 32.21
N ARG A 116 10.78 -14.80 32.37
CA ARG A 116 9.57 -15.64 32.35
C ARG A 116 8.94 -15.77 30.97
N GLN A 117 9.52 -15.13 29.95
CA GLN A 117 8.97 -15.05 28.59
C GLN A 117 7.50 -14.57 28.61
N GLN A 118 7.26 -13.50 29.36
CA GLN A 118 5.93 -13.05 29.74
C GLN A 118 5.75 -11.56 29.48
N VAL A 119 4.60 -11.16 28.95
CA VAL A 119 4.22 -9.76 28.79
C VAL A 119 2.86 -9.49 29.41
N THR A 120 2.78 -8.45 30.24
CA THR A 120 1.56 -8.03 30.93
C THR A 120 1.12 -6.68 30.40
N PHE A 121 -0.18 -6.55 30.17
CA PHE A 121 -0.82 -5.37 29.64
C PHE A 121 -1.77 -4.80 30.69
N LEU A 122 -1.57 -3.53 31.05
CA LEU A 122 -2.34 -2.82 32.07
C LEU A 122 -3.04 -1.61 31.43
N PRO A 123 -4.30 -1.74 31.00
CA PRO A 123 -5.01 -0.66 30.35
C PRO A 123 -5.49 0.41 31.33
N PHE A 124 -5.38 1.67 30.94
CA PHE A 124 -5.87 2.81 31.71
C PHE A 124 -6.43 3.90 30.79
N GLU A 125 -7.28 4.74 31.34
CA GLU A 125 -7.83 5.90 30.67
C GLU A 125 -7.23 7.17 31.27
N GLU A 126 -6.97 8.18 30.43
CA GLU A 126 -6.48 9.48 30.84
C GLU A 126 -7.38 10.56 30.26
N ASP A 127 -7.93 11.42 31.11
CA ASP A 127 -8.78 12.52 30.68
C ASP A 127 -7.98 13.78 30.31
N SER A 128 -8.68 14.82 29.84
CA SER A 128 -8.06 16.10 29.45
C SER A 128 -7.40 16.86 30.60
N GLU A 129 -7.72 16.51 31.85
CA GLU A 129 -7.12 17.09 33.06
C GLU A 129 -5.91 16.26 33.54
N GLY A 130 -5.57 15.18 32.84
CA GLY A 130 -4.47 14.27 33.17
C GLY A 130 -4.83 13.26 34.28
N LYS A 131 -6.10 13.14 34.66
CA LYS A 131 -6.52 12.16 35.66
C LYS A 131 -6.55 10.77 35.03
N VAL A 132 -5.93 9.82 35.73
CA VAL A 132 -5.77 8.44 35.27
C VAL A 132 -6.75 7.50 35.97
N SER A 133 -7.42 6.63 35.20
CA SER A 133 -8.30 5.56 35.69
C SER A 133 -7.85 4.19 35.17
N LEU A 134 -7.35 3.33 36.06
CA LEU A 134 -6.92 1.98 35.71
C LEU A 134 -8.13 1.07 35.45
N LYS A 135 -8.11 0.36 34.32
CA LYS A 135 -9.13 -0.65 33.99
C LYS A 135 -8.70 -2.05 34.45
N ARG A 136 -8.84 -2.29 35.76
CA ARG A 136 -8.42 -3.55 36.39
C ARG A 136 -9.05 -4.80 35.74
N GLY A 137 -10.34 -4.72 35.36
CA GLY A 137 -11.04 -5.83 34.69
C GLY A 137 -10.51 -6.18 33.30
N ASN A 138 -9.68 -5.33 32.70
CA ASN A 138 -9.12 -5.53 31.36
C ASN A 138 -7.63 -5.91 31.36
N ILE A 139 -7.05 -6.21 32.52
CA ILE A 139 -5.65 -6.62 32.61
C ILE A 139 -5.49 -8.05 32.06
N TYR A 140 -4.58 -8.21 31.10
CA TYR A 140 -4.27 -9.49 30.49
C TYR A 140 -2.78 -9.67 30.28
N GLN A 141 -2.37 -10.92 30.08
CA GLN A 141 -0.97 -11.31 29.98
C GLN A 141 -0.83 -12.43 28.96
N LEU A 142 0.27 -12.39 28.21
CA LEU A 142 0.69 -13.44 27.30
C LEU A 142 1.97 -14.06 27.84
N GLN A 143 2.04 -15.39 27.86
CA GLN A 143 3.20 -16.12 28.36
C GLN A 143 3.58 -17.25 27.42
N LEU A 144 4.86 -17.32 27.07
CA LEU A 144 5.42 -18.44 26.31
C LEU A 144 6.02 -19.47 27.28
N LEU A 145 5.60 -20.72 27.16
CA LEU A 145 6.09 -21.85 27.96
C LEU A 145 6.72 -22.91 27.05
N HIS A 146 7.79 -23.53 27.52
CA HIS A 146 8.40 -24.70 26.91
C HIS A 146 7.91 -25.97 27.64
N GLN A 147 7.25 -26.90 26.94
CA GLN A 147 6.55 -28.06 27.53
C GLN A 147 7.24 -29.41 27.21
N ASP A 148 8.57 -29.46 27.24
CA ASP A 148 9.46 -30.60 26.88
C ASP A 148 9.95 -30.62 25.41
N CYS A 149 10.89 -31.51 25.08
CA CYS A 149 11.97 -31.37 24.07
C CYS A 149 11.66 -30.80 22.66
N GLU A 150 10.41 -30.64 22.22
CA GLU A 150 10.09 -29.99 20.94
C GLU A 150 8.77 -29.18 20.91
N GLU A 151 8.06 -29.00 22.03
CA GLU A 151 6.75 -28.33 22.05
C GLU A 151 6.73 -27.04 22.87
N TRP A 152 6.12 -26.00 22.28
CA TRP A 152 5.89 -24.71 22.92
C TRP A 152 4.40 -24.46 23.12
N ALA A 153 4.05 -23.72 24.17
CA ALA A 153 2.70 -23.26 24.43
C ALA A 153 2.68 -21.74 24.60
N LEU A 154 1.72 -21.07 23.95
CA LEU A 154 1.42 -19.66 24.19
C LEU A 154 0.11 -19.58 24.98
N GLU A 155 0.21 -19.08 26.22
CA GLU A 155 -0.92 -18.95 27.14
C GLU A 155 -1.41 -17.50 27.23
N LEU A 156 -2.73 -17.32 27.31
CA LEU A 156 -3.42 -16.07 27.60
C LEU A 156 -4.00 -16.14 29.02
N HIS A 157 -3.61 -15.19 29.85
CA HIS A 157 -4.12 -15.03 31.21
C HIS A 157 -4.86 -13.70 31.32
N VAL A 158 -5.92 -13.67 32.12
CA VAL A 158 -6.68 -12.45 32.42
C VAL A 158 -6.84 -12.32 33.91
N LEU A 159 -6.92 -11.11 34.44
CA LEU A 159 -7.05 -10.90 35.88
C LEU A 159 -8.40 -11.41 36.40
N ASP A 160 -9.48 -11.00 35.74
CA ASP A 160 -10.86 -11.35 36.07
C ASP A 160 -11.65 -11.41 34.75
N SER A 161 -12.14 -12.59 34.38
CA SER A 161 -12.93 -12.76 33.15
C SER A 161 -14.34 -12.20 33.27
N ASP A 162 -14.91 -12.16 34.48
CA ASP A 162 -16.28 -11.75 34.74
C ASP A 162 -16.39 -10.22 34.78
N ALA A 163 -15.34 -9.55 35.23
CA ALA A 163 -15.22 -8.09 35.20
C ALA A 163 -14.74 -7.53 33.84
N TRP A 164 -14.57 -8.36 32.80
CA TRP A 164 -14.02 -7.92 31.52
C TRP A 164 -14.99 -7.04 30.73
N PHE A 165 -14.60 -5.80 30.50
CA PHE A 165 -15.33 -4.89 29.61
C PHE A 165 -14.84 -5.01 28.16
N SER A 166 -15.73 -4.89 27.17
CA SER A 166 -15.31 -4.85 25.77
C SER A 166 -16.11 -3.85 24.94
N ASP A 167 -15.38 -2.91 24.34
CA ASP A 167 -15.87 -2.07 23.25
C ASP A 167 -15.46 -2.61 21.86
N GLY A 168 -14.61 -3.63 21.86
CA GLY A 168 -14.03 -4.26 20.68
C GLY A 168 -13.08 -3.36 19.89
N VAL A 169 -12.59 -2.25 20.44
CA VAL A 169 -11.64 -1.32 19.80
C VAL A 169 -10.37 -1.21 20.67
N ALA A 170 -10.41 -0.48 21.79
CA ALA A 170 -9.33 -0.39 22.76
C ALA A 170 -9.33 -1.59 23.72
N TYR A 171 -10.52 -2.15 23.99
CA TYR A 171 -10.73 -3.32 24.82
C TYR A 171 -11.34 -4.45 23.97
N PRO A 172 -10.50 -5.28 23.32
CA PRO A 172 -10.98 -6.37 22.48
C PRO A 172 -11.83 -7.37 23.27
N ASN A 173 -12.68 -8.12 22.56
CA ASN A 173 -13.44 -9.19 23.19
C ASN A 173 -12.49 -10.34 23.60
N LEU A 174 -12.70 -10.96 24.76
CA LEU A 174 -11.90 -12.11 25.20
C LEU A 174 -11.86 -13.24 24.18
N THR A 175 -12.98 -13.56 23.54
CA THR A 175 -13.02 -14.58 22.48
C THR A 175 -12.22 -14.17 21.26
N TRP A 176 -12.13 -12.87 20.96
CA TRP A 176 -11.32 -12.38 19.85
C TRP A 176 -9.82 -12.45 20.16
N LEU A 177 -9.41 -12.20 21.42
CA LEU A 177 -8.02 -12.40 21.84
C LEU A 177 -7.57 -13.86 21.61
N SER A 178 -8.41 -14.84 21.99
CA SER A 178 -8.09 -16.25 21.80
C SER A 178 -8.21 -16.74 20.35
N THR A 179 -9.23 -16.30 19.60
CA THR A 179 -9.51 -16.85 18.25
C THR A 179 -8.83 -16.11 17.10
N ASP A 180 -8.48 -14.84 17.27
CA ASP A 180 -7.88 -14.01 16.21
C ASP A 180 -6.44 -13.58 16.53
N LEU A 181 -6.16 -13.12 17.76
CA LEU A 181 -4.84 -12.61 18.13
C LEU A 181 -3.84 -13.72 18.38
N LEU A 182 -4.13 -14.66 19.29
CA LEU A 182 -3.21 -15.74 19.67
C LEU A 182 -2.71 -16.58 18.47
N PRO A 183 -3.58 -17.05 17.55
CA PRO A 183 -3.13 -17.79 16.37
C PRO A 183 -2.21 -16.96 15.45
N LYS A 184 -2.41 -15.64 15.38
CA LYS A 184 -1.54 -14.75 14.60
C LYS A 184 -0.19 -14.58 15.28
N LEU A 185 -0.16 -14.43 16.59
CA LEU A 185 1.09 -14.35 17.37
C LEU A 185 1.92 -15.62 17.20
N VAL A 186 1.32 -16.81 17.34
CA VAL A 186 2.00 -18.10 17.12
C VAL A 186 2.60 -18.17 15.72
N ARG A 187 1.81 -17.80 14.70
CA ARG A 187 2.30 -17.77 13.31
C ARG A 187 3.44 -16.78 13.13
N TRP A 188 3.36 -15.58 13.68
CA TRP A 188 4.43 -14.58 13.56
C TRP A 188 5.70 -14.99 14.29
N ALA A 189 5.56 -15.66 15.43
CA ALA A 189 6.67 -16.13 16.24
C ALA A 189 7.43 -17.29 15.58
N THR A 190 6.71 -18.17 14.90
CA THR A 190 7.30 -19.32 14.18
C THR A 190 7.87 -18.93 12.81
N GLU A 191 7.31 -17.92 12.14
CA GLU A 191 7.74 -17.50 10.80
C GLU A 191 8.72 -16.29 10.79
N CYS A 192 9.07 -15.73 11.96
CA CYS A 192 9.93 -14.55 12.14
C CYS A 192 9.61 -13.36 11.20
N LYS A 193 8.34 -12.95 11.19
CA LYS A 193 7.80 -11.97 10.22
C LYS A 193 7.87 -10.50 10.64
N SER A 194 8.65 -10.14 11.67
CA SER A 194 8.73 -8.74 12.13
C SER A 194 9.13 -7.78 10.99
N SER A 195 9.99 -8.23 10.07
CA SER A 195 10.47 -7.47 8.92
C SER A 195 9.52 -7.42 7.70
N GLU A 196 8.50 -8.30 7.61
CA GLU A 196 7.59 -8.34 6.45
C GLU A 196 6.51 -7.25 6.49
N PHE A 197 6.22 -6.69 7.68
CA PHE A 197 5.23 -5.64 7.84
C PHE A 197 5.83 -4.27 7.53
N ARG A 198 5.76 -3.86 6.25
CA ARG A 198 6.09 -2.48 5.85
C ARG A 198 5.42 -1.49 6.79
N SER A 199 6.21 -0.58 7.34
CA SER A 199 5.66 0.54 8.09
C SER A 199 4.74 1.32 7.16
N THR A 200 3.53 1.62 7.65
CA THR A 200 2.50 2.33 6.86
C THR A 200 2.34 3.69 7.50
N LEU A 201 2.54 4.75 6.73
CA LEU A 201 2.67 6.12 7.21
C LEU A 201 3.91 6.31 8.10
N SER A 202 5.05 5.69 7.75
CA SER A 202 6.29 5.86 8.53
C SER A 202 6.83 7.28 8.55
N LEU A 203 6.50 8.08 7.54
CA LEU A 203 6.99 9.45 7.43
C LEU A 203 6.12 10.46 8.18
N LEU A 204 4.98 10.04 8.73
CA LEU A 204 3.98 10.92 9.33
C LEU A 204 3.55 10.47 10.73
N PRO A 205 3.22 11.42 11.63
CA PRO A 205 2.49 11.11 12.86
C PRO A 205 1.11 10.54 12.53
N VAL A 206 0.86 9.29 12.92
CA VAL A 206 -0.37 8.55 12.60
C VAL A 206 -1.59 9.22 13.22
N GLU A 207 -1.43 9.92 14.34
CA GLU A 207 -2.44 10.66 15.07
C GLU A 207 -2.93 11.84 14.23
N LYS A 208 -1.99 12.69 13.78
CA LYS A 208 -2.28 13.86 12.94
C LYS A 208 -2.92 13.44 11.61
N TYR A 209 -2.39 12.38 10.98
CA TYR A 209 -3.00 11.78 9.80
C TYR A 209 -4.43 11.32 10.05
N SER A 210 -4.67 10.60 11.15
CA SER A 210 -6.00 10.05 11.44
C SER A 210 -7.04 11.16 11.64
N VAL A 211 -6.68 12.23 12.36
CA VAL A 211 -7.57 13.38 12.58
C VAL A 211 -7.87 14.09 11.26
N MET A 212 -6.84 14.46 10.50
CA MET A 212 -6.99 15.14 9.21
C MET A 212 -7.80 14.30 8.22
N TYR A 213 -7.57 12.99 8.17
CA TYR A 213 -8.31 12.09 7.29
C TYR A 213 -9.80 12.08 7.60
N GLN A 214 -10.20 12.02 8.88
CA GLN A 214 -11.62 12.05 9.25
C GLN A 214 -12.28 13.39 8.90
N GLN A 215 -11.56 14.50 9.12
CA GLN A 215 -12.04 15.85 8.78
C GLN A 215 -12.29 15.98 7.26
N LEU A 216 -11.30 15.62 6.44
CA LEU A 216 -11.44 15.67 4.99
C LEU A 216 -12.47 14.66 4.48
N LYS A 217 -12.51 13.45 5.05
CA LYS A 217 -13.48 12.43 4.67
C LYS A 217 -14.92 12.91 4.86
N GLU A 218 -15.24 13.58 5.97
CA GLU A 218 -16.59 14.12 6.18
C GLU A 218 -16.84 15.33 5.28
N LYS A 219 -15.87 16.25 5.13
CA LYS A 219 -15.96 17.43 4.26
C LYS A 219 -16.26 17.08 2.80
N TYR A 220 -15.59 16.07 2.25
CA TYR A 220 -15.70 15.67 0.84
C TYR A 220 -16.63 14.47 0.61
N LYS A 221 -17.33 13.99 1.65
CA LYS A 221 -18.29 12.87 1.55
C LYS A 221 -19.38 13.09 0.53
N ALA A 222 -19.83 14.33 0.34
CA ALA A 222 -20.85 14.67 -0.63
C ALA A 222 -20.41 14.39 -2.08
N MET A 223 -19.10 14.44 -2.35
CA MET A 223 -18.53 14.17 -3.68
C MET A 223 -18.86 12.76 -4.18
N VAL A 224 -18.99 11.79 -3.27
CA VAL A 224 -19.37 10.41 -3.60
C VAL A 224 -20.76 10.34 -4.25
N LYS A 225 -21.68 11.22 -3.84
CA LYS A 225 -23.07 11.21 -4.33
C LYS A 225 -23.23 11.86 -5.69
N VAL A 226 -22.34 12.79 -6.04
CA VAL A 226 -22.42 13.59 -7.27
C VAL A 226 -21.35 13.21 -8.30
N TRP A 227 -20.70 12.06 -8.11
CA TRP A 227 -19.60 11.60 -8.96
C TRP A 227 -20.06 11.29 -10.39
N PRO A 228 -19.59 12.06 -11.41
CA PRO A 228 -20.07 11.91 -12.79
C PRO A 228 -19.27 10.89 -13.61
N GLU A 229 -18.18 10.34 -13.06
CA GLU A 229 -17.31 9.41 -13.76
C GLU A 229 -17.80 7.96 -13.60
N VAL A 230 -17.44 7.09 -14.54
CA VAL A 230 -17.84 5.67 -14.55
C VAL A 230 -17.13 4.81 -13.50
N THR A 231 -16.22 5.41 -12.74
CA THR A 231 -15.44 4.74 -11.69
C THR A 231 -16.22 4.66 -10.38
N ASP A 232 -15.83 3.72 -9.50
CA ASP A 232 -16.41 3.58 -8.17
C ASP A 232 -16.12 4.83 -7.31
N PRO A 233 -17.14 5.63 -6.97
CA PRO A 233 -16.94 6.89 -6.26
C PRO A 233 -16.38 6.68 -4.85
N GLU A 234 -16.81 5.64 -4.13
CA GLU A 234 -16.33 5.40 -2.76
C GLU A 234 -14.84 5.07 -2.75
N LYS A 235 -14.39 4.30 -3.75
CA LYS A 235 -12.99 3.95 -3.87
C LYS A 235 -12.13 5.16 -4.25
N PHE A 236 -12.49 5.88 -5.31
CA PHE A 236 -11.65 6.94 -5.86
C PHE A 236 -11.67 8.22 -5.01
N VAL A 237 -12.84 8.64 -4.51
CA VAL A 237 -12.93 9.84 -3.66
C VAL A 237 -12.11 9.64 -2.38
N TYR A 238 -12.26 8.50 -1.70
CA TYR A 238 -11.54 8.27 -0.44
C TYR A 238 -10.06 7.92 -0.63
N GLU A 239 -9.65 7.47 -1.81
CA GLU A 239 -8.24 7.33 -2.18
C GLU A 239 -7.58 8.71 -2.32
N ASP A 240 -8.17 9.64 -3.07
CA ASP A 240 -7.65 11.00 -3.21
C ASP A 240 -7.71 11.78 -1.88
N VAL A 241 -8.74 11.60 -1.07
CA VAL A 241 -8.79 12.17 0.30
C VAL A 241 -7.64 11.64 1.15
N ALA A 242 -7.30 10.35 1.07
CA ALA A 242 -6.20 9.76 1.83
C ALA A 242 -4.83 10.26 1.35
N ILE A 243 -4.65 10.51 0.05
CA ILE A 243 -3.43 11.08 -0.54
C ILE A 243 -3.30 12.55 -0.15
N ALA A 244 -4.38 13.33 -0.26
CA ALA A 244 -4.41 14.73 0.18
C ALA A 244 -4.07 14.85 1.66
N THR A 245 -4.66 13.99 2.51
CA THR A 245 -4.33 13.92 3.94
C THR A 245 -2.84 13.72 4.17
N TYR A 246 -2.23 12.77 3.43
CA TYR A 246 -0.81 12.46 3.55
C TYR A 246 0.05 13.69 3.26
N LEU A 247 -0.18 14.35 2.13
CA LEU A 247 0.56 15.54 1.70
C LEU A 247 0.35 16.71 2.67
N LEU A 248 -0.88 16.97 3.11
CA LEU A 248 -1.19 18.08 4.01
C LEU A 248 -0.52 17.93 5.37
N VAL A 249 -0.49 16.70 5.92
CA VAL A 249 0.22 16.43 7.18
C VAL A 249 1.74 16.52 6.97
N LEU A 250 2.27 15.94 5.88
CA LEU A 250 3.70 16.05 5.55
C LEU A 250 4.15 17.52 5.50
N TRP A 251 3.40 18.35 4.78
CA TRP A 251 3.66 19.77 4.63
C TRP A 251 3.46 20.56 5.92
N ALA A 252 2.49 20.17 6.76
CA ALA A 252 2.28 20.80 8.05
C ALA A 252 3.45 20.52 9.01
N GLU A 253 3.94 19.28 9.06
CA GLU A 253 5.12 18.93 9.87
C GLU A 253 6.36 19.67 9.38
N GLU A 254 6.56 19.73 8.06
CA GLU A 254 7.69 20.46 7.49
C GLU A 254 7.64 21.96 7.83
N ARG A 255 6.45 22.58 7.74
CA ARG A 255 6.28 23.98 8.12
C ARG A 255 6.57 24.21 9.60
N ALA A 256 6.12 23.30 10.47
CA ALA A 256 6.38 23.39 11.90
C ALA A 256 7.88 23.25 12.21
N GLU A 257 8.56 22.28 11.59
CA GLU A 257 10.00 22.03 11.78
C GLU A 257 10.85 23.22 11.30
N LYS A 258 10.52 23.79 10.14
CA LYS A 258 11.28 24.88 9.52
C LYS A 258 10.79 26.28 9.91
N ASN A 259 9.80 26.36 10.80
CA ASN A 259 9.15 27.60 11.22
C ASN A 259 8.66 28.46 10.03
N LEU A 260 8.00 27.82 9.07
CA LEU A 260 7.48 28.46 7.85
C LEU A 260 6.00 28.78 7.98
N ASN A 261 5.62 30.01 7.61
CA ASN A 261 4.22 30.43 7.59
C ASN A 261 3.54 30.23 6.23
N ALA A 262 4.33 30.22 5.15
CA ALA A 262 3.82 30.06 3.79
C ALA A 262 3.41 28.60 3.52
N ARG A 263 2.27 28.41 2.86
CA ARG A 263 1.82 27.09 2.39
C ARG A 263 2.57 26.70 1.12
N GLN A 264 2.93 25.43 1.04
CA GLN A 264 3.60 24.83 -0.11
C GLN A 264 2.76 24.94 -1.36
N SER A 265 3.41 25.34 -2.45
CA SER A 265 2.85 25.33 -3.80
C SER A 265 3.06 23.98 -4.49
N PHE A 266 2.14 23.59 -5.38
CA PHE A 266 2.25 22.29 -6.05
C PHE A 266 1.79 22.31 -7.52
N VAL A 267 2.29 21.33 -8.29
CA VAL A 267 1.76 20.98 -9.61
C VAL A 267 1.57 19.46 -9.68
N ASP A 268 0.36 19.02 -10.00
CA ASP A 268 0.03 17.60 -10.21
C ASP A 268 0.07 17.26 -11.70
N LEU A 269 1.02 16.40 -12.08
CA LEU A 269 1.30 16.02 -13.46
C LEU A 269 0.58 14.71 -13.79
N GLY A 270 -0.31 14.73 -14.79
CA GLY A 270 -1.21 13.62 -15.06
C GLY A 270 -2.33 13.51 -14.02
N CYS A 271 -2.93 14.66 -13.66
CA CYS A 271 -3.87 14.77 -12.55
C CYS A 271 -5.23 14.06 -12.77
N GLY A 272 -5.51 13.56 -13.97
CA GLY A 272 -6.68 12.75 -14.29
C GLY A 272 -8.01 13.42 -13.91
N ASN A 273 -8.67 12.90 -12.88
CA ASN A 273 -9.95 13.43 -12.42
C ASN A 273 -9.84 14.83 -11.76
N GLY A 274 -8.65 15.25 -11.31
CA GLY A 274 -8.42 16.57 -10.71
C GLY A 274 -8.92 16.74 -9.26
N LEU A 275 -9.47 15.71 -8.62
CA LEU A 275 -10.00 15.76 -7.26
C LEU A 275 -8.89 16.04 -6.23
N LEU A 276 -7.71 15.45 -6.38
CA LEU A 276 -6.57 15.74 -5.49
C LEU A 276 -6.22 17.23 -5.52
N VAL A 277 -6.14 17.81 -6.72
CA VAL A 277 -5.89 19.25 -6.92
C VAL A 277 -6.99 20.08 -6.26
N HIS A 278 -8.26 19.72 -6.49
CA HIS A 278 -9.41 20.39 -5.89
C HIS A 278 -9.33 20.41 -4.36
N ILE A 279 -9.01 19.27 -3.73
CA ILE A 279 -8.89 19.18 -2.28
C ILE A 279 -7.75 20.06 -1.78
N LEU A 280 -6.54 19.91 -2.32
CA LEU A 280 -5.36 20.66 -1.88
C LEU A 280 -5.55 22.18 -2.04
N SER A 281 -6.12 22.62 -3.16
CA SER A 281 -6.43 24.03 -3.40
C SER A 281 -7.45 24.58 -2.41
N ASN A 282 -8.52 23.84 -2.11
CA ASN A 282 -9.53 24.24 -1.13
C ASN A 282 -9.03 24.19 0.33
N GLU A 283 -7.99 23.41 0.63
CA GLU A 283 -7.27 23.47 1.90
C GLU A 283 -6.24 24.63 1.94
N GLY A 284 -6.21 25.46 0.89
CA GLY A 284 -5.47 26.73 0.83
C GLY A 284 -4.08 26.63 0.25
N HIS A 285 -3.72 25.51 -0.40
CA HIS A 285 -2.43 25.34 -1.08
C HIS A 285 -2.50 25.84 -2.52
N PRO A 286 -1.65 26.79 -2.95
CA PRO A 286 -1.65 27.26 -4.33
C PRO A 286 -1.10 26.17 -5.25
N GLY A 287 -1.81 25.87 -6.33
CA GLY A 287 -1.34 24.86 -7.27
C GLY A 287 -2.26 24.66 -8.45
N LYS A 288 -1.85 23.75 -9.33
CA LYS A 288 -2.64 23.37 -10.51
C LYS A 288 -2.44 21.90 -10.88
N GLY A 289 -3.41 21.35 -11.58
CA GLY A 289 -3.30 20.05 -12.24
C GLY A 289 -3.13 20.20 -13.73
N ILE A 290 -2.30 19.34 -14.33
CA ILE A 290 -2.13 19.27 -15.77
C ILE A 290 -2.43 17.83 -16.22
N ASP A 291 -3.31 17.68 -17.20
CA ASP A 291 -3.59 16.38 -17.81
C ASP A 291 -3.72 16.51 -19.32
N VAL A 292 -3.43 15.45 -20.06
CA VAL A 292 -3.59 15.43 -21.52
C VAL A 292 -5.06 15.52 -21.95
N ARG A 293 -5.99 15.19 -21.05
CA ARG A 293 -7.42 15.15 -21.32
C ARG A 293 -8.25 15.72 -20.17
N LYS A 294 -9.14 16.65 -20.49
CA LYS A 294 -10.18 17.13 -19.55
C LYS A 294 -11.20 16.03 -19.24
N ARG A 295 -11.50 15.84 -17.95
CA ARG A 295 -12.56 14.93 -17.46
C ARG A 295 -13.85 15.68 -17.20
N LYS A 296 -14.99 14.96 -17.16
CA LYS A 296 -16.32 15.59 -16.99
C LYS A 296 -16.45 16.25 -15.63
N ILE A 297 -15.84 15.65 -14.61
CA ILE A 297 -15.86 16.17 -13.25
C ILE A 297 -15.17 17.55 -13.12
N TRP A 298 -14.29 17.94 -14.05
CA TRP A 298 -13.60 19.24 -13.99
C TRP A 298 -14.59 20.41 -14.03
N ASP A 299 -15.70 20.26 -14.76
CA ASP A 299 -16.75 21.29 -14.87
C ASP A 299 -17.53 21.52 -13.57
N MET A 300 -17.39 20.61 -12.58
CA MET A 300 -18.02 20.73 -11.28
C MET A 300 -17.17 21.48 -10.25
N TYR A 301 -15.89 21.69 -10.52
CA TYR A 301 -14.98 22.33 -9.57
C TYR A 301 -15.09 23.86 -9.62
N GLY A 302 -14.92 24.48 -8.45
CA GLY A 302 -14.97 25.93 -8.31
C GLY A 302 -13.70 26.64 -8.80
N PRO A 303 -13.69 27.98 -8.83
CA PRO A 303 -12.59 28.78 -9.38
C PRO A 303 -11.27 28.65 -8.63
N GLN A 304 -11.28 28.08 -7.41
CA GLN A 304 -10.05 27.78 -6.65
C GLN A 304 -9.25 26.63 -7.27
N THR A 305 -9.88 25.78 -8.09
CA THR A 305 -9.28 24.60 -8.69
C THR A 305 -8.80 24.92 -10.09
N VAL A 306 -7.48 25.03 -10.26
CA VAL A 306 -6.86 25.33 -11.55
C VAL A 306 -6.46 24.03 -12.23
N LEU A 307 -7.07 23.72 -13.37
CA LEU A 307 -6.80 22.52 -14.16
C LEU A 307 -6.55 22.90 -15.62
N GLU A 308 -5.49 22.35 -16.21
CA GLU A 308 -5.05 22.63 -17.58
C GLU A 308 -5.07 21.35 -18.42
N GLU A 309 -5.79 21.38 -19.54
CA GLU A 309 -5.74 20.32 -20.56
C GLU A 309 -4.55 20.56 -21.48
N LYS A 310 -3.40 19.94 -21.16
CA LYS A 310 -2.15 20.12 -21.89
C LYS A 310 -1.35 18.81 -21.89
N ALA A 311 -0.83 18.41 -23.04
CA ALA A 311 0.10 17.29 -23.13
C ALA A 311 1.43 17.68 -22.47
N ILE A 312 1.89 16.89 -21.50
CA ILE A 312 3.16 17.09 -20.82
C ILE A 312 4.24 16.41 -21.63
N THR A 313 5.19 17.19 -22.14
CA THR A 313 6.40 16.67 -22.79
C THR A 313 7.58 16.93 -21.87
N PRO A 314 8.35 15.91 -21.45
CA PRO A 314 9.56 16.08 -20.66
C PRO A 314 10.67 16.79 -21.48
N SER A 315 10.52 18.10 -21.64
CA SER A 315 11.42 18.99 -22.37
C SER A 315 11.62 20.31 -21.62
N GLU A 316 12.46 21.18 -22.14
CA GLU A 316 12.76 22.50 -21.56
C GLU A 316 11.52 23.40 -21.40
N SER A 317 10.44 23.09 -22.12
CA SER A 317 9.18 23.84 -22.06
C SER A 317 8.26 23.50 -20.88
N PHE A 318 8.58 22.46 -20.09
CA PHE A 318 7.79 22.00 -18.95
C PHE A 318 8.59 22.10 -17.65
N ILE A 319 8.76 23.33 -17.21
CA ILE A 319 9.50 23.68 -16.00
C ILE A 319 8.58 24.48 -15.08
N PHE A 320 8.73 24.28 -13.77
CA PHE A 320 7.83 24.84 -12.75
C PHE A 320 8.63 25.68 -11.74
N PRO A 321 8.93 26.95 -12.08
CA PRO A 321 9.98 27.70 -11.39
C PRO A 321 9.71 28.02 -9.92
N VAL A 322 8.45 28.27 -9.63
CA VAL A 322 7.97 28.78 -8.35
C VAL A 322 7.27 27.68 -7.55
N THR A 323 7.41 26.42 -7.97
CA THR A 323 6.67 25.29 -7.40
C THR A 323 7.53 24.51 -6.42
N ASP A 324 7.02 24.36 -5.19
CA ASP A 324 7.71 23.61 -4.14
C ASP A 324 7.62 22.09 -4.37
N TRP A 325 6.49 21.60 -4.89
CA TRP A 325 6.21 20.18 -5.05
C TRP A 325 5.67 19.80 -6.43
N LEU A 326 6.28 18.81 -7.06
CA LEU A 326 5.68 18.06 -8.16
C LEU A 326 5.01 16.79 -7.65
N ILE A 327 3.75 16.61 -7.99
CA ILE A 327 2.96 15.45 -7.60
C ILE A 327 2.75 14.59 -8.84
N GLY A 328 2.94 13.28 -8.66
CA GLY A 328 2.57 12.27 -9.62
C GLY A 328 1.64 11.24 -8.99
N ASN A 329 0.35 11.58 -8.88
CA ASN A 329 -0.67 10.66 -8.39
C ASN A 329 -1.15 9.75 -9.52
N HIS A 330 -0.63 8.52 -9.58
CA HIS A 330 -1.03 7.55 -10.61
C HIS A 330 -0.83 8.04 -12.06
N SER A 331 0.25 8.80 -12.29
CA SER A 331 0.53 9.53 -13.53
C SER A 331 1.02 8.68 -14.71
N ASP A 332 0.72 7.38 -14.72
CA ASP A 332 1.03 6.45 -15.80
C ASP A 332 2.45 6.60 -16.40
N GLU A 333 2.55 6.95 -17.69
CA GLU A 333 3.80 7.11 -18.44
C GLU A 333 4.72 8.21 -17.87
N LEU A 334 4.16 9.17 -17.13
CA LEU A 334 4.92 10.27 -16.52
C LEU A 334 5.62 9.87 -15.23
N THR A 335 5.24 8.75 -14.60
CA THR A 335 5.80 8.28 -13.33
C THR A 335 7.35 8.36 -13.25
N PRO A 336 8.13 7.81 -14.21
CA PRO A 336 9.59 7.94 -14.18
C PRO A 336 10.11 9.35 -14.50
N TRP A 337 9.29 10.20 -15.13
CA TRP A 337 9.67 11.57 -15.47
C TRP A 337 9.48 12.56 -14.32
N ILE A 338 8.63 12.27 -13.32
CA ILE A 338 8.38 13.19 -12.20
C ILE A 338 9.67 13.58 -11.46
N PRO A 339 10.55 12.63 -11.03
CA PRO A 339 11.80 12.99 -10.38
C PRO A 339 12.74 13.78 -11.30
N VAL A 340 12.74 13.48 -12.61
CA VAL A 340 13.58 14.14 -13.60
C VAL A 340 13.16 15.60 -13.80
N ILE A 341 11.85 15.84 -13.96
CA ILE A 341 11.30 17.20 -14.12
C ILE A 341 11.51 18.00 -12.84
N ALA A 342 11.33 17.38 -11.67
CA ALA A 342 11.59 18.03 -10.37
C ALA A 342 13.06 18.38 -10.18
N ALA A 343 13.97 17.59 -10.76
CA ALA A 343 15.42 17.79 -10.64
C ALA A 343 15.93 18.97 -11.46
N ARG A 344 15.33 19.21 -12.64
CA ARG A 344 15.89 20.07 -13.68
C ARG A 344 16.02 21.52 -13.22
N GLN A 345 17.01 22.23 -13.75
CA GLN A 345 17.09 23.69 -13.75
C GLN A 345 17.36 24.17 -15.17
N VAL A 346 16.78 25.29 -15.62
CA VAL A 346 17.25 25.94 -16.85
C VAL A 346 18.55 26.66 -16.55
N ILE A 347 19.68 26.03 -16.86
CA ILE A 347 20.95 26.76 -16.97
C ILE A 347 20.95 27.43 -18.35
N ASN A 348 20.62 28.71 -18.38
CA ASN A 348 20.67 29.51 -19.60
C ASN A 348 22.15 29.61 -20.05
N ARG A 349 22.53 28.92 -21.14
CA ARG A 349 23.92 28.78 -21.63
C ARG A 349 24.54 30.08 -22.17
N HIS A 350 23.81 31.20 -22.20
CA HIS A 350 24.36 32.49 -22.63
C HIS A 350 25.32 33.17 -21.62
N ASN A 351 25.57 32.59 -20.44
CA ASN A 351 26.39 33.23 -19.40
C ASN A 351 27.86 32.74 -19.31
N LEU A 352 28.34 31.86 -20.18
CA LEU A 352 29.75 31.45 -20.15
C LEU A 352 30.73 32.56 -20.56
N THR A 353 30.30 33.56 -21.33
CA THR A 353 31.10 34.76 -21.63
C THR A 353 30.90 35.89 -20.61
N GLN A 354 29.92 35.79 -19.70
CA GLN A 354 29.63 36.81 -18.69
C GLN A 354 30.15 36.44 -17.29
N GLN A 355 30.67 35.22 -17.09
CA GLN A 355 31.30 34.81 -15.85
C GLN A 355 32.66 35.52 -15.59
N LEU A 356 33.26 36.11 -16.62
CA LEU A 356 34.47 36.95 -16.51
C LEU A 356 34.18 38.44 -16.24
N LYS A 357 32.91 38.88 -16.21
CA LYS A 357 32.54 40.29 -15.91
C LYS A 357 31.85 40.49 -14.56
N CYS A 358 31.49 39.42 -13.84
CA CYS A 358 30.75 39.50 -12.57
C CYS A 358 31.60 39.80 -11.32
N GLN A 359 32.83 40.29 -11.46
CA GLN A 359 33.61 40.78 -10.31
C GLN A 359 33.36 42.27 -9.96
N VAL A 360 32.48 42.99 -10.68
CA VAL A 360 32.41 44.47 -10.54
C VAL A 360 31.02 45.08 -10.35
N ILE A 361 29.90 44.34 -10.30
CA ILE A 361 28.57 44.99 -10.18
C ILE A 361 27.71 44.43 -9.03
N SER A 362 27.54 45.32 -8.03
CA SER A 362 26.51 45.50 -6.99
C SER A 362 25.40 44.43 -6.78
N PRO A 363 24.94 44.20 -5.52
CA PRO A 363 23.91 43.21 -5.16
C PRO A 363 22.51 43.43 -5.78
N ILE A 364 22.29 44.50 -6.53
CA ILE A 364 20.99 44.93 -7.03
C ILE A 364 20.60 44.19 -8.35
N TRP A 365 21.55 43.58 -9.05
CA TRP A 365 21.31 42.94 -10.35
C TRP A 365 20.54 41.60 -10.29
N ASN A 366 20.42 40.99 -9.12
CA ASN A 366 19.66 39.74 -8.94
C ASN A 366 18.13 39.92 -8.98
N ASN A 367 17.62 41.16 -8.96
CA ASN A 367 16.18 41.43 -8.84
C ASN A 367 15.45 41.76 -10.16
N ILE A 368 16.12 41.80 -11.32
CA ILE A 368 15.50 42.31 -12.57
C ILE A 368 15.46 41.31 -13.74
N MET A 369 16.16 40.17 -13.68
CA MET A 369 16.07 39.15 -14.73
C MET A 369 15.20 37.97 -14.27
N GLY A 370 13.94 37.94 -14.74
CA GLY A 370 13.06 36.78 -14.59
C GLY A 370 13.69 35.54 -15.23
N GLN A 371 14.09 34.59 -14.40
CA GLN A 371 14.60 33.29 -14.83
C GLN A 371 13.56 32.21 -14.52
N GLU A 372 13.01 31.63 -15.58
CA GLU A 372 12.16 30.44 -15.52
C GLU A 372 13.03 29.22 -15.15
N ARG A 373 13.16 28.91 -13.86
CA ARG A 373 13.93 27.77 -13.35
C ARG A 373 13.18 27.05 -12.24
N SER A 374 12.89 25.76 -12.37
CA SER A 374 12.50 24.95 -11.20
C SER A 374 13.55 25.11 -10.10
N SER A 375 13.09 25.41 -8.89
CA SER A 375 13.98 25.67 -7.77
C SER A 375 14.81 24.43 -7.43
N TYR A 376 16.07 24.62 -7.04
CA TYR A 376 16.91 23.58 -6.44
C TYR A 376 16.21 22.88 -5.25
N SER A 377 15.32 23.62 -4.58
CA SER A 377 14.53 23.14 -3.45
C SER A 377 13.26 22.38 -3.86
N CYS A 378 12.95 22.26 -5.16
CA CYS A 378 11.76 21.56 -5.64
C CYS A 378 11.82 20.08 -5.24
N ARG A 379 10.72 19.61 -4.66
CA ARG A 379 10.53 18.24 -4.19
C ARG A 379 9.52 17.52 -5.07
N TYR A 380 9.44 16.22 -4.89
CA TYR A 380 8.39 15.47 -5.56
C TYR A 380 7.76 14.42 -4.66
N PHE A 381 6.51 14.10 -4.99
CA PHE A 381 5.78 12.94 -4.50
C PHE A 381 5.33 12.13 -5.71
N VAL A 382 5.54 10.82 -5.71
CA VAL A 382 5.01 9.95 -6.76
C VAL A 382 4.37 8.70 -6.16
N LEU A 383 3.22 8.31 -6.71
CA LEU A 383 2.49 7.09 -6.36
C LEU A 383 2.36 6.19 -7.61
N PRO A 384 3.35 5.30 -7.86
CA PRO A 384 3.40 4.50 -9.07
C PRO A 384 2.26 3.50 -9.19
N CYS A 385 1.52 3.53 -10.31
CA CYS A 385 0.49 2.53 -10.64
C CYS A 385 0.81 1.72 -11.89
N CYS A 386 1.27 2.32 -12.98
CA CYS A 386 1.49 1.64 -14.24
C CYS A 386 2.98 1.44 -14.51
N PHE A 387 3.32 0.33 -15.16
CA PHE A 387 4.70 -0.11 -15.33
C PHE A 387 5.29 0.47 -16.62
N PHE A 388 5.65 1.74 -16.59
CA PHE A 388 6.31 2.44 -17.70
C PHE A 388 7.76 2.77 -17.40
N ASP A 389 8.61 2.58 -18.40
CA ASP A 389 9.95 3.15 -18.50
C ASP A 389 9.86 4.52 -19.22
N PHE A 390 10.99 5.14 -19.54
CA PHE A 390 11.01 6.45 -20.22
C PHE A 390 10.44 6.43 -21.64
N TYR A 391 10.64 5.34 -22.40
CA TYR A 391 10.26 5.25 -23.81
C TYR A 391 9.20 4.17 -24.11
N ALA A 392 8.97 3.25 -23.19
CA ALA A 392 8.14 2.07 -23.42
C ALA A 392 7.61 1.49 -22.10
N LYS A 393 6.85 0.40 -22.17
CA LYS A 393 6.48 -0.38 -20.98
C LYS A 393 7.73 -0.96 -20.32
N TYR A 394 7.78 -0.85 -19.00
CA TYR A 394 8.86 -1.37 -18.18
C TYR A 394 8.98 -2.89 -18.34
N GLN A 395 10.17 -3.34 -18.73
CA GLN A 395 10.50 -4.75 -18.88
C GLN A 395 11.13 -5.28 -17.60
N ARG A 396 10.55 -6.35 -17.05
CA ARG A 396 11.08 -7.01 -15.86
C ARG A 396 12.45 -7.61 -16.14
N ARG A 397 13.35 -7.46 -15.18
CA ARG A 397 14.73 -7.98 -15.19
C ARG A 397 14.92 -9.10 -14.17
N GLN A 398 14.14 -9.14 -13.09
CA GLN A 398 14.32 -10.08 -11.98
C GLN A 398 13.05 -10.88 -11.65
N CYS A 399 13.11 -12.20 -11.78
CA CYS A 399 11.99 -13.08 -11.43
C CYS A 399 11.80 -13.30 -9.92
N LYS A 400 12.81 -13.02 -9.08
CA LYS A 400 12.78 -13.27 -7.62
C LYS A 400 11.92 -12.29 -6.81
N LYS A 401 11.63 -11.10 -7.37
CA LYS A 401 10.78 -10.07 -6.74
C LYS A 401 9.37 -10.09 -7.35
N SER A 402 8.40 -9.43 -6.72
CA SER A 402 7.14 -9.11 -7.38
C SER A 402 7.37 -8.00 -8.41
N GLN A 403 6.58 -7.97 -9.49
CA GLN A 403 6.68 -6.93 -10.51
C GLN A 403 6.52 -5.52 -9.92
N TYR A 404 5.63 -5.37 -8.95
CA TYR A 404 5.41 -4.08 -8.30
C TYR A 404 6.62 -3.63 -7.48
N LYS A 405 7.24 -4.50 -6.65
CA LYS A 405 8.42 -4.08 -5.88
C LYS A 405 9.61 -3.79 -6.80
N GLU A 406 9.84 -4.61 -7.82
CA GLU A 406 10.87 -4.32 -8.80
C GLU A 406 10.66 -2.98 -9.51
N TYR A 407 9.41 -2.63 -9.82
CA TYR A 407 9.10 -1.33 -10.39
C TYR A 407 9.32 -0.17 -9.41
N ILE A 408 8.97 -0.32 -8.14
CA ILE A 408 9.30 0.67 -7.10
C ILE A 408 10.82 0.85 -7.01
N ASP A 409 11.59 -0.24 -7.02
CA ASP A 409 13.06 -0.17 -6.99
C ASP A 409 13.61 0.60 -8.21
N PHE A 410 13.00 0.41 -9.39
CA PHE A 410 13.35 1.18 -10.60
C PHE A 410 13.05 2.68 -10.45
N ILE A 411 11.89 3.07 -9.91
CA ILE A 411 11.59 4.51 -9.71
C ILE A 411 12.50 5.11 -8.63
N THR A 412 12.89 4.34 -7.61
CA THR A 412 13.90 4.75 -6.63
C THR A 412 15.27 4.98 -7.30
N GLU A 413 15.70 4.09 -8.19
CA GLU A 413 16.93 4.25 -8.99
C GLU A 413 16.87 5.53 -9.84
N VAL A 414 15.75 5.76 -10.56
CA VAL A 414 15.53 6.98 -11.34
C VAL A 414 15.67 8.23 -10.48
N SER A 415 15.11 8.21 -9.27
CA SER A 415 15.19 9.34 -8.36
C SER A 415 16.60 9.59 -7.83
N GLN A 416 17.33 8.53 -7.46
CA GLN A 416 18.72 8.63 -7.03
C GLN A 416 19.61 9.22 -8.12
N VAL A 417 19.44 8.76 -9.36
CA VAL A 417 20.13 9.33 -10.53
C VAL A 417 19.69 10.77 -10.79
N SER A 418 18.42 11.09 -10.53
CA SER A 418 17.91 12.46 -10.58
C SER A 418 18.49 13.37 -9.50
N GLY A 419 19.19 12.78 -8.53
CA GLY A 419 19.97 13.46 -7.52
C GLY A 419 19.18 13.77 -6.26
N PHE A 420 18.20 12.93 -5.91
CA PHE A 420 17.39 13.09 -4.70
C PHE A 420 17.73 12.09 -3.59
N ASN A 421 17.67 12.58 -2.36
CA ASN A 421 17.44 11.75 -1.19
C ASN A 421 15.95 11.36 -1.15
N THR A 422 15.67 10.08 -1.38
CA THR A 422 14.31 9.56 -1.58
C THR A 422 13.90 8.65 -0.45
N GLU A 423 12.70 8.87 0.08
CA GLU A 423 12.09 8.02 1.09
C GLU A 423 10.90 7.24 0.50
N GLU A 424 10.76 5.98 0.93
CA GLU A 424 9.64 5.10 0.58
C GLU A 424 8.64 5.07 1.75
N ASP A 425 7.35 5.25 1.48
CA ASP A 425 6.29 5.04 2.47
C ASP A 425 5.12 4.24 1.88
N CYS A 426 4.32 3.60 2.74
CA CYS A 426 3.08 2.93 2.39
C CYS A 426 1.87 3.75 2.85
N LEU A 427 1.03 4.16 1.90
CA LEU A 427 -0.21 4.89 2.14
C LEU A 427 -1.36 3.99 2.63
N ARG A 428 -2.36 4.61 3.26
CA ARG A 428 -3.60 3.95 3.69
C ARG A 428 -4.75 4.14 2.71
N ILE A 429 -4.51 3.69 1.48
CA ILE A 429 -5.48 3.75 0.39
C ILE A 429 -6.07 2.35 0.08
N PRO A 430 -7.25 2.25 -0.55
CA PRO A 430 -7.84 0.97 -0.94
C PRO A 430 -7.06 0.24 -2.07
N SER A 431 -6.15 0.92 -2.78
CA SER A 431 -5.27 0.32 -3.80
C SER A 431 -4.25 -0.68 -3.22
N THR A 432 -3.95 -1.72 -4.02
CA THR A 432 -2.81 -2.62 -3.76
C THR A 432 -1.46 -1.97 -4.11
N LYS A 433 -1.47 -0.94 -4.95
CA LYS A 433 -0.29 -0.16 -5.36
C LYS A 433 -0.23 1.13 -4.53
N ARG A 434 0.14 0.97 -3.26
CA ARG A 434 0.06 1.98 -2.20
C ARG A 434 1.41 2.51 -1.71
N VAL A 435 2.49 2.15 -2.38
CA VAL A 435 3.84 2.59 -2.02
C VAL A 435 4.13 3.88 -2.77
N CYS A 436 4.38 4.96 -2.04
CA CYS A 436 4.80 6.24 -2.60
C CYS A 436 6.29 6.48 -2.37
N LEU A 437 6.87 7.32 -3.23
CA LEU A 437 8.24 7.79 -3.11
C LEU A 437 8.24 9.32 -2.95
N VAL A 438 9.00 9.81 -1.98
CA VAL A 438 9.09 11.24 -1.64
C VAL A 438 10.53 11.70 -1.79
N GLY A 439 10.79 12.60 -2.74
CA GLY A 439 12.11 13.22 -2.92
C GLY A 439 12.25 14.45 -2.04
N GLN A 440 12.98 14.34 -0.92
CA GLN A 440 13.03 15.38 0.10
C GLN A 440 14.03 16.50 -0.20
N SER A 441 15.22 16.14 -0.66
CA SER A 441 16.34 17.07 -0.84
C SER A 441 17.29 16.54 -1.91
N ARG A 442 18.19 17.41 -2.38
CA ARG A 442 19.24 17.02 -3.32
C ARG A 442 20.36 16.26 -2.59
N ASN A 443 20.94 15.27 -3.26
CA ASN A 443 22.07 14.48 -2.77
C ASN A 443 23.43 14.98 -3.30
N TYR A 444 23.42 16.08 -4.04
CA TYR A 444 24.59 16.79 -4.55
C TYR A 444 24.55 18.25 -4.07
N GLN A 445 25.57 19.04 -4.38
CA GLN A 445 25.62 20.50 -4.15
C GLN A 445 25.26 21.26 -5.44
N LEU A 446 24.72 22.47 -5.31
CA LEU A 446 24.29 23.26 -6.48
C LEU A 446 25.42 23.50 -7.51
N SER A 447 26.69 23.54 -7.08
CA SER A 447 27.86 23.65 -7.96
C SER A 447 28.04 22.44 -8.89
N GLU A 448 27.51 21.27 -8.51
CA GLU A 448 27.63 20.00 -9.23
C GLU A 448 26.42 19.76 -10.16
N GLU A 449 25.52 20.74 -10.33
CA GLU A 449 24.31 20.62 -11.14
C GLU A 449 24.61 20.19 -12.59
N ALA A 450 25.68 20.69 -13.19
CA ALA A 450 26.07 20.30 -14.55
C ALA A 450 26.44 18.81 -14.66
N GLU A 451 27.15 18.28 -13.66
CA GLU A 451 27.48 16.85 -13.60
C GLU A 451 26.25 16.00 -13.30
N ALA A 452 25.39 16.47 -12.40
CA ALA A 452 24.13 15.80 -12.09
C ALA A 452 23.22 15.71 -13.34
N GLU A 453 23.12 16.79 -14.11
CA GLU A 453 22.39 16.81 -15.38
C GLU A 453 23.01 15.84 -16.40
N GLN A 454 24.34 15.76 -16.51
CA GLN A 454 25.00 14.81 -17.39
C GLN A 454 24.76 13.35 -16.95
N ARG A 455 24.79 13.06 -15.65
CA ARG A 455 24.47 11.72 -15.10
C ARG A 455 23.03 11.33 -15.41
N ARG A 456 22.08 12.24 -15.22
CA ARG A 456 20.68 12.07 -15.63
C ARG A 456 20.63 11.75 -17.14
N ALA A 457 21.40 12.46 -17.97
CA ALA A 457 21.38 12.36 -19.45
C ALA A 457 21.74 10.98 -19.91
N HIS A 458 22.91 10.57 -19.43
CA HIS A 458 23.46 9.29 -19.74
C HIS A 458 22.53 8.15 -19.29
N TYR A 459 21.94 8.26 -18.10
CA TYR A 459 21.02 7.24 -17.61
C TYR A 459 19.76 7.15 -18.48
N ILE A 460 19.09 8.26 -18.77
CA ILE A 460 17.87 8.25 -19.59
C ILE A 460 18.18 7.72 -21.01
N GLN A 461 19.30 8.12 -21.61
CA GLN A 461 19.71 7.61 -22.92
C GLN A 461 20.03 6.10 -22.89
N SER A 462 20.67 5.60 -21.81
CA SER A 462 20.96 4.16 -21.66
C SER A 462 19.72 3.26 -21.59
N ARG A 463 18.53 3.85 -21.38
CA ARG A 463 17.24 3.15 -21.34
C ARG A 463 16.53 3.11 -22.69
N GLN A 464 17.07 3.76 -23.73
CA GLN A 464 16.50 3.64 -25.07
C GLN A 464 16.55 2.18 -25.52
N PRO A 465 15.44 1.65 -26.08
CA PRO A 465 15.46 0.30 -26.65
C PRO A 465 16.46 0.25 -27.80
N SER A 466 17.26 -0.83 -27.86
CA SER A 466 18.13 -1.11 -28.99
C SER A 466 17.30 -1.08 -30.27
N SER A 467 17.74 -0.36 -31.31
CA SER A 467 17.07 -0.22 -32.61
C SER A 467 16.91 -1.56 -33.36
N GLY A 468 16.06 -2.45 -32.85
CA GLY A 468 15.87 -3.81 -33.35
C GLY A 468 14.45 -4.36 -33.15
N ALA A 469 13.49 -3.54 -32.69
CA ALA A 469 12.09 -3.95 -32.57
C ALA A 469 11.17 -2.84 -33.09
N THR A 470 11.26 -2.56 -34.39
CA THR A 470 10.17 -1.88 -35.10
C THR A 470 8.96 -2.80 -35.04
N VAL A 471 7.98 -2.44 -34.20
CA VAL A 471 6.63 -2.98 -34.33
C VAL A 471 6.12 -2.48 -35.69
N GLN A 472 6.14 -3.35 -36.69
CA GLN A 472 5.47 -3.09 -37.97
C GLN A 472 3.98 -2.87 -37.67
N ARG A 473 3.57 -1.61 -37.65
CA ARG A 473 2.18 -1.24 -37.88
C ARG A 473 2.08 -1.01 -39.39
N SER A 474 1.36 -1.89 -40.06
CA SER A 474 1.13 -1.84 -41.50
C SER A 474 0.49 -0.51 -41.88
N GLU A 475 1.28 0.38 -42.47
CA GLU A 475 0.78 1.53 -43.21
C GLU A 475 0.37 1.04 -44.61
N ILE A 476 -0.93 1.07 -44.87
CA ILE A 476 -1.46 1.01 -46.24
C ILE A 476 -1.20 2.40 -46.82
N GLY A 477 -0.36 2.43 -47.85
CA GLY A 477 0.18 3.66 -48.43
C GLY A 477 -0.83 4.48 -49.23
N ASN A 478 -0.43 5.73 -49.47
CA ASN A 478 -0.57 6.37 -50.76
C ASN A 478 0.64 7.28 -50.97
N SER A 479 1.37 7.01 -52.05
CA SER A 479 2.57 7.71 -52.48
C SER A 479 2.25 9.08 -53.05
N VAL A 480 3.07 10.09 -52.73
CA VAL A 480 3.45 11.14 -53.68
C VAL A 480 4.93 11.45 -53.48
N ASP A 481 5.61 11.62 -54.61
CA ASP A 481 7.04 11.54 -54.87
C ASP A 481 7.97 12.58 -54.22
N CYS A 482 9.23 12.19 -54.27
CA CYS A 482 10.47 12.75 -53.73
C CYS A 482 10.83 14.17 -54.20
N PHE A 483 11.54 14.90 -53.33
CA PHE A 483 12.69 15.71 -53.75
C PHE A 483 13.84 15.61 -52.74
N HIS A 484 14.97 15.11 -53.21
CA HIS A 484 16.26 15.11 -52.51
C HIS A 484 16.82 16.54 -52.43
N GLY A 485 17.06 17.02 -51.22
CA GLY A 485 17.79 18.25 -50.95
C GLY A 485 18.89 17.97 -49.93
N ASN A 486 20.11 17.78 -50.43
CA ASN A 486 21.33 17.67 -49.64
C ASN A 486 21.55 18.97 -48.87
N ARG A 487 21.56 18.94 -47.53
CA ARG A 487 22.09 20.03 -46.69
C ARG A 487 22.82 19.47 -45.48
N ASP A 488 24.12 19.72 -45.49
CA ASP A 488 24.97 19.81 -44.31
C ASP A 488 24.31 20.69 -43.26
N THR A 489 24.08 20.12 -42.08
CA THR A 489 23.87 20.88 -40.84
C THR A 489 24.54 20.13 -39.72
N ASP A 490 25.74 20.60 -39.39
CA ASP A 490 26.30 20.78 -38.05
C ASP A 490 25.34 20.34 -36.92
N LYS A 491 25.42 19.06 -36.53
CA LYS A 491 24.70 18.54 -35.37
C LYS A 491 25.55 18.77 -34.13
N SER A 492 25.38 19.94 -33.52
CA SER A 492 25.65 20.09 -32.10
C SER A 492 24.71 19.14 -31.32
N PRO A 493 25.14 18.57 -30.18
CA PRO A 493 24.31 17.67 -29.39
C PRO A 493 23.31 18.52 -28.60
N ASP A 494 22.22 18.90 -29.27
CA ASP A 494 21.13 19.68 -28.69
C ASP A 494 20.30 18.79 -27.75
N SER A 495 19.94 19.31 -26.59
CA SER A 495 19.43 18.58 -25.41
C SER A 495 17.97 18.13 -25.53
N SER A 496 17.68 17.27 -26.49
CA SER A 496 16.35 16.69 -26.71
C SER A 496 16.17 15.36 -25.96
N TRP A 497 15.94 15.44 -24.65
CA TRP A 497 15.75 14.23 -23.81
C TRP A 497 14.37 13.61 -23.97
N GLY A 498 13.41 14.41 -24.41
CA GLY A 498 12.07 13.96 -24.78
C GLY A 498 12.01 13.34 -26.18
N GLU A 499 13.11 13.29 -26.93
CA GLU A 499 13.14 12.60 -28.23
C GLU A 499 12.84 11.11 -28.03
N GLY A 500 11.66 10.71 -28.49
CA GLY A 500 11.16 9.34 -28.33
C GLY A 500 10.17 9.15 -27.18
N PHE A 501 9.98 10.13 -26.28
CA PHE A 501 8.82 10.10 -25.37
C PHE A 501 7.56 10.41 -26.17
N GLN A 502 6.59 9.50 -26.11
CA GLN A 502 5.29 9.70 -26.74
C GLN A 502 4.23 9.83 -25.64
N PRO A 503 3.70 11.05 -25.40
CA PRO A 503 2.51 11.21 -24.58
C PRO A 503 1.39 10.32 -25.12
N ARG A 504 0.51 9.84 -24.22
CA ARG A 504 -0.68 9.12 -24.63
C ARG A 504 -1.54 9.98 -25.56
N ASP A 505 -2.15 9.34 -26.56
CA ASP A 505 -3.14 10.00 -27.43
C ASP A 505 -4.25 10.66 -26.58
N ARG A 506 -4.69 11.85 -26.98
CA ARG A 506 -5.83 12.55 -26.34
C ARG A 506 -7.09 11.68 -26.31
N VAL A 507 -7.25 10.83 -27.32
CA VAL A 507 -8.34 9.89 -27.44
C VAL A 507 -7.79 8.47 -27.26
N GLU A 508 -8.13 7.85 -26.14
CA GLU A 508 -7.79 6.45 -25.92
C GLU A 508 -8.67 5.58 -26.83
N THR A 509 -8.05 4.93 -27.81
CA THR A 509 -8.75 3.91 -28.61
C THR A 509 -9.13 2.78 -27.68
N VAL A 510 -10.44 2.55 -27.52
CA VAL A 510 -10.97 1.53 -26.63
C VAL A 510 -10.50 0.16 -27.13
N ARG A 511 -9.48 -0.40 -26.46
CA ARG A 511 -8.88 -1.71 -26.83
C ARG A 511 -9.65 -2.91 -26.28
N ASN A 512 -10.69 -2.66 -25.50
CA ASN A 512 -11.58 -3.69 -24.98
C ASN A 512 -12.95 -3.60 -25.65
N CYS A 513 -13.74 -4.65 -25.52
CA CYS A 513 -15.12 -4.69 -26.00
C CYS A 513 -16.07 -3.76 -25.23
N ALA A 514 -15.56 -2.84 -24.39
CA ALA A 514 -16.39 -2.05 -23.48
C ALA A 514 -17.26 -1.00 -24.16
N ALA A 515 -16.89 -0.59 -25.39
CA ALA A 515 -17.69 0.30 -26.22
C ALA A 515 -18.62 -0.46 -27.18
N LEU A 516 -18.55 -1.79 -27.23
CA LEU A 516 -19.44 -2.59 -28.07
C LEU A 516 -20.82 -2.69 -27.43
N PRO A 517 -21.91 -2.60 -28.21
CA PRO A 517 -23.25 -2.85 -27.70
C PRO A 517 -23.31 -4.18 -26.98
N ARG A 518 -23.99 -4.22 -25.83
CA ARG A 518 -24.06 -5.41 -24.98
C ARG A 518 -24.61 -6.62 -25.74
N ASP A 519 -25.63 -6.37 -26.57
CA ASP A 519 -26.26 -7.37 -27.44
C ASP A 519 -25.27 -7.99 -28.44
N PHE A 520 -24.30 -7.20 -28.94
CA PHE A 520 -23.25 -7.70 -29.83
C PHE A 520 -22.26 -8.58 -29.07
N VAL A 521 -21.83 -8.14 -27.87
CA VAL A 521 -20.93 -8.94 -27.01
C VAL A 521 -21.60 -10.25 -26.64
N ASP A 522 -22.87 -10.20 -26.22
CA ASP A 522 -23.66 -11.36 -25.85
C ASP A 522 -23.84 -12.30 -27.05
N GLY A 523 -24.13 -11.77 -28.25
CA GLY A 523 -24.22 -12.56 -29.48
C GLY A 523 -22.92 -13.28 -29.84
N VAL A 524 -21.78 -12.60 -29.74
CA VAL A 524 -20.46 -13.20 -29.98
C VAL A 524 -20.14 -14.28 -28.94
N VAL A 525 -20.41 -14.01 -27.65
CA VAL A 525 -20.21 -14.98 -26.58
C VAL A 525 -21.09 -16.20 -26.78
N LEU A 526 -22.36 -16.02 -27.17
CA LEU A 526 -23.29 -17.12 -27.44
C LEU A 526 -22.84 -17.97 -28.63
N GLN A 527 -22.37 -17.33 -29.69
CA GLN A 527 -21.88 -18.01 -30.88
C GLN A 527 -20.61 -18.81 -30.58
N VAL A 528 -19.66 -18.23 -29.85
CA VAL A 528 -18.45 -18.93 -29.38
C VAL A 528 -18.83 -20.09 -28.46
N ALA A 529 -19.77 -19.88 -27.52
CA ALA A 529 -20.25 -20.95 -26.64
C ALA A 529 -20.89 -22.10 -27.42
N ASN A 530 -21.74 -21.81 -28.42
CA ASN A 530 -22.38 -22.83 -29.26
C ASN A 530 -21.37 -23.62 -30.10
N VAL A 531 -20.37 -22.95 -30.68
CA VAL A 531 -19.29 -23.62 -31.43
C VAL A 531 -18.50 -24.55 -30.51
N LEU A 532 -18.18 -24.09 -29.29
CA LEU A 532 -17.42 -24.89 -28.32
C LEU A 532 -18.24 -26.06 -27.75
N LEU A 533 -19.55 -25.89 -27.60
CA LEU A 533 -20.47 -26.95 -27.19
C LEU A 533 -20.72 -27.97 -28.31
N GLY A 534 -20.59 -27.56 -29.58
CA GLY A 534 -20.68 -28.45 -30.75
C GLY A 534 -19.40 -29.22 -31.07
N MET A 535 -18.27 -28.94 -30.41
CA MET A 535 -16.98 -29.63 -30.62
C MET A 535 -16.86 -30.97 -29.87
N THR A 536 -17.93 -31.44 -29.21
CA THR A 536 -17.98 -32.78 -28.64
C THR A 536 -18.83 -33.67 -29.52
N GLU A 537 -18.23 -34.26 -30.54
CA GLU A 537 -18.39 -35.66 -30.96
C GLU A 537 -17.64 -35.87 -32.28
N ASP A 538 -16.67 -36.77 -32.22
CA ASP A 538 -15.99 -37.42 -33.35
C ASP A 538 -15.08 -36.59 -34.27
N ASP A 539 -13.77 -36.65 -33.98
CA ASP A 539 -12.75 -36.79 -35.03
C ASP A 539 -11.54 -37.52 -34.44
N GLY A 540 -11.67 -38.84 -34.34
CA GLY A 540 -10.59 -39.75 -33.98
C GLY A 540 -9.53 -39.83 -35.07
N ARG A 541 -8.40 -39.14 -34.89
CA ARG A 541 -7.04 -39.57 -35.32
C ARG A 541 -6.00 -38.52 -34.94
N GLY A 542 -5.06 -38.85 -34.06
CA GLY A 542 -3.87 -38.03 -33.88
C GLY A 542 -3.08 -38.31 -32.61
N SER A 543 -1.89 -38.86 -32.82
CA SER A 543 -0.86 -39.28 -31.86
C SER A 543 -0.66 -38.44 -30.59
N SER A 544 -0.42 -39.17 -29.51
CA SER A 544 0.31 -38.78 -28.30
C SER A 544 1.63 -38.06 -28.61
N SER A 545 1.79 -36.82 -28.14
CA SER A 545 2.93 -36.28 -27.37
C SER A 545 2.93 -34.74 -27.38
N ASP A 546 3.25 -34.14 -26.24
CA ASP A 546 3.46 -32.71 -25.97
C ASP A 546 2.24 -31.77 -25.91
N TRP A 547 1.76 -31.60 -24.68
CA TRP A 547 0.79 -30.59 -24.28
C TRP A 547 1.51 -29.38 -23.69
N ASN A 548 1.56 -28.25 -24.40
CA ASN A 548 1.84 -26.94 -23.82
C ASN A 548 1.05 -25.81 -24.51
N GLN A 549 0.41 -25.00 -23.65
CA GLN A 549 0.03 -23.58 -23.71
C GLN A 549 -0.16 -22.83 -25.06
N GLY A 550 -1.30 -22.15 -25.15
CA GLY A 550 -1.43 -20.87 -25.85
C GLY A 550 -1.74 -20.99 -27.34
N VAL A 551 -2.36 -19.93 -27.88
CA VAL A 551 -2.79 -19.81 -29.27
C VAL A 551 -1.61 -20.08 -30.22
N GLU A 552 -1.73 -21.08 -31.08
CA GLU A 552 -0.80 -21.36 -32.16
C GLU A 552 -1.58 -21.37 -33.49
N GLY A 553 -1.06 -20.66 -34.50
CA GLY A 553 -1.69 -20.60 -35.83
C GLY A 553 -3.05 -19.89 -35.91
N GLY A 554 -3.41 -19.05 -34.92
CA GLY A 554 -4.64 -18.25 -34.97
C GLY A 554 -5.93 -19.00 -34.59
N ARG A 555 -5.85 -20.20 -33.99
CA ARG A 555 -7.02 -20.91 -33.44
C ARG A 555 -6.96 -21.01 -31.92
N VAL A 556 -8.10 -20.79 -31.28
CA VAL A 556 -8.28 -20.81 -29.81
C VAL A 556 -9.02 -22.09 -29.41
N TYR A 557 -8.52 -22.81 -28.40
CA TYR A 557 -9.18 -23.99 -27.85
C TYR A 557 -9.45 -23.82 -26.34
N ILE A 558 -10.62 -24.25 -25.87
CA ILE A 558 -11.06 -24.14 -24.47
C ILE A 558 -10.71 -25.39 -23.67
N ARG A 559 -10.23 -25.17 -22.44
CA ARG A 559 -9.95 -26.21 -21.45
C ARG A 559 -11.22 -26.90 -20.98
N ASP A 560 -11.23 -28.24 -21.00
CA ASP A 560 -12.23 -29.02 -20.28
C ASP A 560 -11.91 -29.05 -18.77
N TRP A 561 -12.72 -28.33 -17.98
CA TRP A 561 -12.56 -28.22 -16.53
C TRP A 561 -12.99 -29.47 -15.75
N ARG A 562 -13.59 -30.46 -16.42
CA ARG A 562 -14.00 -31.74 -15.80
C ARG A 562 -12.82 -32.70 -15.58
N ASN A 563 -11.76 -32.57 -16.38
CA ASN A 563 -10.59 -33.45 -16.32
C ASN A 563 -9.52 -32.92 -15.35
N ARG A 564 -9.46 -33.49 -14.14
CA ARG A 564 -8.33 -33.32 -13.23
C ARG A 564 -7.14 -34.19 -13.68
N LYS A 565 -6.37 -33.75 -14.68
CA LYS A 565 -5.02 -34.28 -14.88
C LYS A 565 -4.03 -33.55 -13.97
N SER A 566 -3.19 -34.33 -13.29
CA SER A 566 -2.18 -33.88 -12.33
C SER A 566 -1.20 -32.92 -12.99
N SER A 567 -1.33 -31.62 -12.70
CA SER A 567 -0.24 -30.68 -12.94
C SER A 567 0.97 -31.15 -12.15
N ARG A 568 2.13 -31.19 -12.82
CA ARG A 568 3.44 -31.47 -12.22
C ARG A 568 3.55 -30.80 -10.85
N VAL A 569 4.05 -31.59 -9.91
CA VAL A 569 4.18 -31.33 -8.48
C VAL A 569 4.64 -29.89 -8.21
N ASP A 570 3.71 -29.06 -7.78
CA ASP A 570 3.95 -27.80 -7.10
C ASP A 570 3.94 -28.15 -5.60
N THR A 571 5.12 -28.42 -5.02
CA THR A 571 5.34 -28.97 -3.66
C THR A 571 4.84 -28.07 -2.51
N LYS A 572 3.97 -27.07 -2.76
CA LYS A 572 3.50 -26.10 -1.76
C LYS A 572 1.97 -25.99 -1.64
N ARG A 573 1.18 -26.97 -2.10
CA ARG A 573 -0.26 -27.03 -1.74
C ARG A 573 -0.49 -28.00 -0.60
N LYS A 574 -0.88 -27.47 0.57
CA LYS A 574 -1.34 -28.26 1.72
C LYS A 574 -2.45 -29.23 1.26
N PRO A 575 -2.42 -30.51 1.64
CA PRO A 575 -3.49 -31.44 1.32
C PRO A 575 -4.80 -30.94 1.94
N VAL A 576 -5.87 -30.94 1.14
CA VAL A 576 -7.21 -30.65 1.65
C VAL A 576 -7.56 -31.76 2.64
N ALA A 577 -7.77 -31.42 3.91
CA ALA A 577 -8.15 -32.38 4.93
C ALA A 577 -9.39 -33.18 4.50
N LEU A 578 -9.38 -34.50 4.67
CA LEU A 578 -10.43 -35.43 4.21
C LEU A 578 -11.84 -35.13 4.74
N GLY A 579 -12.01 -34.18 5.67
CA GLY A 579 -13.30 -33.75 6.24
C GLY A 579 -13.89 -32.45 5.68
N ALA A 580 -13.30 -31.83 4.64
CA ALA A 580 -13.76 -30.53 4.11
C ALA A 580 -14.57 -30.63 2.80
N LEU A 581 -14.75 -31.84 2.25
CA LEU A 581 -15.51 -32.08 1.02
C LEU A 581 -16.98 -32.34 1.35
N LYS A 582 -17.87 -31.96 0.43
CA LYS A 582 -19.31 -32.24 0.49
C LYS A 582 -20.08 -31.58 1.65
N THR A 583 -19.55 -30.49 2.21
CA THR A 583 -20.20 -29.76 3.33
C THR A 583 -21.31 -28.81 2.90
N ARG A 584 -21.50 -28.62 1.59
CA ARG A 584 -22.52 -27.76 0.98
C ARG A 584 -23.10 -28.43 -0.27
N PRO A 585 -24.38 -28.19 -0.59
CA PRO A 585 -24.97 -28.68 -1.83
C PRO A 585 -24.27 -28.09 -3.07
N CYS A 586 -24.21 -28.88 -4.13
CA CYS A 586 -23.64 -28.50 -5.39
C CYS A 586 -24.64 -27.65 -6.17
N TRP A 587 -24.35 -26.35 -6.26
CA TRP A 587 -25.21 -25.41 -6.97
C TRP A 587 -25.54 -25.84 -8.41
N PHE A 588 -24.57 -26.39 -9.14
CA PHE A 588 -24.81 -26.88 -10.51
C PHE A 588 -25.71 -28.12 -10.55
N TYR A 589 -25.66 -28.98 -9.53
CA TYR A 589 -26.54 -30.13 -9.45
C TYR A 589 -27.99 -29.70 -9.20
N ASP A 590 -28.20 -28.68 -8.37
CA ASP A 590 -29.53 -28.22 -7.96
C ASP A 590 -30.17 -27.21 -8.93
N HIS A 591 -29.37 -26.41 -9.65
CA HIS A 591 -29.88 -25.25 -10.39
C HIS A 591 -29.53 -25.24 -11.89
N HIS A 592 -28.64 -26.10 -12.37
CA HIS A 592 -28.34 -26.18 -13.79
C HIS A 592 -29.29 -27.19 -14.49
N PRO A 593 -29.89 -26.85 -15.65
CA PRO A 593 -30.82 -27.75 -16.36
C PRO A 593 -30.21 -29.12 -16.71
N GLN A 594 -28.90 -29.17 -16.94
CA GLN A 594 -28.15 -30.39 -17.26
C GLN A 594 -27.44 -31.01 -16.04
N ARG A 595 -27.73 -30.49 -14.83
CA ARG A 595 -27.07 -30.82 -13.56
C ARG A 595 -25.56 -30.58 -13.57
N CYS A 596 -24.89 -31.05 -12.52
CA CYS A 596 -23.45 -30.88 -12.35
C CYS A 596 -22.68 -31.73 -13.38
N PRO A 597 -21.72 -31.13 -14.10
CA PRO A 597 -20.93 -31.82 -15.12
C PRO A 597 -19.89 -32.81 -14.55
N LEU A 598 -19.74 -32.90 -13.24
CA LEU A 598 -18.88 -33.87 -12.55
C LEU A 598 -19.74 -35.00 -12.00
N GLN A 599 -19.22 -36.24 -12.02
CA GLN A 599 -19.85 -37.32 -11.24
C GLN A 599 -19.78 -36.98 -9.74
N ALA A 600 -20.76 -37.45 -8.95
CA ALA A 600 -20.84 -37.15 -7.51
C ALA A 600 -19.52 -37.44 -6.79
N GLN A 601 -18.87 -38.57 -7.06
CA GLN A 601 -17.57 -38.94 -6.50
C GLN A 601 -16.41 -37.97 -6.78
N HIS A 602 -16.50 -37.17 -7.86
CA HIS A 602 -15.46 -36.23 -8.30
C HIS A 602 -15.81 -34.76 -8.01
N CYS A 603 -17.05 -34.47 -7.60
CA CYS A 603 -17.48 -33.13 -7.22
C CYS A 603 -17.11 -32.83 -5.76
N ALA A 604 -16.57 -31.64 -5.48
CA ALA A 604 -16.26 -31.24 -4.11
C ALA A 604 -17.50 -30.84 -3.28
N PHE A 605 -18.66 -30.69 -3.91
CA PHE A 605 -19.94 -30.29 -3.33
C PHE A 605 -20.96 -31.44 -3.42
N ALA A 606 -21.93 -31.48 -2.51
CA ALA A 606 -22.88 -32.59 -2.38
C ALA A 606 -23.94 -32.61 -3.49
N HIS A 607 -24.13 -33.75 -4.15
CA HIS A 607 -25.18 -33.96 -5.14
C HIS A 607 -26.42 -34.54 -4.45
N GLY A 608 -27.16 -33.70 -3.73
CA GLY A 608 -28.31 -34.11 -2.92
C GLY A 608 -27.98 -34.31 -1.43
N SER A 609 -29.03 -34.56 -0.64
CA SER A 609 -28.96 -34.62 0.83
C SER A 609 -28.10 -35.77 1.36
N ASP A 610 -28.10 -36.91 0.68
CA ASP A 610 -27.37 -38.12 1.09
C ASP A 610 -25.85 -37.99 0.90
N ASP A 611 -25.42 -37.08 0.03
CA ASP A 611 -24.01 -36.77 -0.22
C ASP A 611 -23.52 -35.62 0.69
N LEU A 612 -24.41 -34.96 1.45
CA LEU A 612 -24.10 -33.82 2.30
C LEU A 612 -23.47 -34.26 3.64
N ARG A 613 -22.29 -33.75 3.94
CA ARG A 613 -21.54 -34.08 5.16
C ARG A 613 -21.55 -32.91 6.15
N PRO A 614 -21.67 -33.17 7.48
CA PRO A 614 -21.61 -32.11 8.48
C PRO A 614 -20.23 -31.43 8.47
N SER A 615 -20.23 -30.09 8.45
CA SER A 615 -19.00 -29.28 8.51
C SER A 615 -18.36 -29.39 9.89
N THR A 616 -17.07 -29.75 9.95
CA THR A 616 -16.27 -29.73 11.18
C THR A 616 -15.79 -28.34 11.59
N ARG A 617 -16.19 -27.27 10.87
CA ARG A 617 -15.89 -25.87 11.23
C ARG A 617 -16.97 -25.27 12.12
N PRO A 618 -16.63 -24.50 13.18
CA PRO A 618 -17.59 -23.77 14.00
C PRO A 618 -18.47 -22.83 13.14
N LEU A 619 -19.78 -22.83 13.40
CA LEU A 619 -20.76 -22.01 12.68
C LEU A 619 -20.46 -20.51 12.83
N LYS A 620 -20.10 -19.84 11.73
CA LYS A 620 -20.11 -18.36 11.67
C LYS A 620 -21.57 -17.89 11.64
N LYS A 621 -21.96 -17.05 12.61
CA LYS A 621 -23.24 -16.32 12.66
C LYS A 621 -23.59 -15.75 11.27
N MET A 622 -24.71 -16.19 10.69
CA MET A 622 -25.29 -15.58 9.49
C MET A 622 -25.94 -14.24 9.88
N LYS A 623 -25.69 -13.20 9.09
CA LYS A 623 -26.49 -11.97 9.10
C LYS A 623 -27.79 -12.27 8.35
N ASN A 624 -28.92 -11.98 8.98
CA ASN A 624 -30.25 -12.07 8.37
C ASN A 624 -30.38 -11.04 7.24
N ASP A 625 -30.47 -11.52 6.00
CA ASP A 625 -31.14 -10.81 4.90
C ASP A 625 -32.49 -11.51 4.68
N ALA A 626 -33.51 -11.03 5.38
CA ALA A 626 -34.90 -11.39 5.15
C ALA A 626 -35.70 -10.10 5.29
N LEU A 627 -36.04 -9.48 4.16
CA LEU A 627 -37.16 -8.53 3.97
C LEU A 627 -37.13 -8.00 2.53
N TRP A 628 -37.43 -8.86 1.56
CA TRP A 628 -38.02 -8.47 0.27
C TRP A 628 -38.82 -9.67 -0.21
N LEU A 629 -40.15 -9.55 -0.19
CA LEU A 629 -41.21 -10.35 -0.85
C LEU A 629 -42.39 -10.58 0.11
N ALA A 630 -43.29 -9.60 0.19
CA ALA A 630 -44.73 -9.80 0.40
C ALA A 630 -45.46 -8.45 0.36
N HIS A 631 -45.92 -8.04 -0.83
CA HIS A 631 -47.12 -7.21 -1.03
C HIS A 631 -47.45 -7.18 -2.52
N SER A 632 -48.19 -8.19 -2.97
CA SER A 632 -49.01 -8.20 -4.20
C SER A 632 -49.84 -9.49 -4.16
N SER A 633 -50.93 -9.47 -3.40
CA SER A 633 -52.14 -10.30 -3.49
C SER A 633 -53.14 -9.74 -2.48
#